data_AF-M3AP13-F1
#
_entry.id   AF-M3AP13-F1
#
_cell.length_a   1.000
_cell.length_b   1.000
_cell.length_c   1.000
_cell.angle_alpha   90.00
_cell.angle_beta   90.00
_cell.angle_gamma   90.00
#
_symmetry.space_group_name_H-M   'P 1'
#
loop_
_entity.id
_entity.type
_entity.pdbx_description
1 polymer ?
#
loop_
_entity_poly.entity_id
_entity_poly.type
_entity_poly.pdbx_seq_one_letter_code
_entity_poly.pdbx_strand_id
1 'polypeptide(L)'
;MTVQVLPSIEAHARDTVRELFALTLKQGDSDYIGEAVSQLQHSLQAATLAQNAGADEETVLGALLHDVGRFIPAAEKEGDMFFPDGTFAGKASHEVLGEAYLRQLGFSDKICQLVGAHVWAKRYLTAVDKGYYDGLSLSSKTTLKYQGGPFTEEQVKKAQEDPLLEGKLTVRRFDDLAKDPNMQTPDLYSFETSAVRALTRSRAEGFELHGRRYQLPSKPTVVICVDGFDPEYLDRGIEDGILPVLGRLKAGGFHATAKSCMPSFTNPNNVSIITGAPPAKHGISGNFFLDPKTGEEKMIVDDSLLIGSTILEQMSKRGVRVAAVTAKDKLRKILQPGLNDAICFSAEKAASCTLEENGIAGVESWLGQKQSSQYSGELSMFVLDAGIKLLEEDRADFFYLTLSDYIQHKHAPGSDTSNTFMKSLDSKI
;
A
#
# COMPACT_ATOMS: atom_id res chain seq x y z
N MET A 1 -22.07 -8.48 -7.59
CA MET A 1 -21.09 -8.72 -8.67
C MET A 1 -19.76 -9.03 -8.01
N THR A 2 -19.15 -10.18 -8.30
CA THR A 2 -17.80 -10.51 -7.83
C THR A 2 -16.82 -9.55 -8.52
N VAL A 3 -16.11 -8.74 -7.74
CA VAL A 3 -15.02 -7.90 -8.26
C VAL A 3 -13.96 -8.86 -8.81
N GLN A 4 -13.59 -8.73 -10.08
CA GLN A 4 -12.52 -9.53 -10.66
C GLN A 4 -11.19 -8.95 -10.17
N VAL A 5 -10.53 -9.68 -9.28
CA VAL A 5 -9.26 -9.29 -8.67
C VAL A 5 -8.12 -10.09 -9.30
N LEU A 6 -6.94 -9.48 -9.44
CA LEU A 6 -5.74 -10.18 -9.92
C LEU A 6 -5.37 -11.32 -8.95
N PRO A 7 -4.93 -12.49 -9.46
CA PRO A 7 -4.50 -13.60 -8.61
C PRO A 7 -3.38 -13.24 -7.61
N SER A 8 -2.50 -12.30 -8.00
CA SER A 8 -1.41 -11.78 -7.16
C SER A 8 -1.91 -11.06 -5.90
N ILE A 9 -2.99 -10.29 -6.01
CA ILE A 9 -3.60 -9.59 -4.86
C ILE A 9 -4.18 -10.60 -3.88
N GLU A 10 -4.84 -11.66 -4.36
CA GLU A 10 -5.37 -12.72 -3.50
C GLU A 10 -4.25 -13.52 -2.83
N ALA A 11 -3.21 -13.90 -3.59
CA ALA A 11 -2.04 -14.60 -3.05
C ALA A 11 -1.35 -13.76 -1.95
N HIS A 12 -1.08 -12.49 -2.22
CA HIS A 12 -0.51 -11.59 -1.22
C HIS A 12 -1.43 -11.42 -0.01
N ALA A 13 -2.75 -11.31 -0.19
CA ALA A 13 -3.68 -11.21 0.95
C ALA A 13 -3.62 -12.47 1.82
N ARG A 14 -3.49 -13.66 1.21
CA ARG A 14 -3.30 -14.93 1.92
C ARG A 14 -2.01 -14.93 2.73
N ASP A 15 -0.90 -14.52 2.13
CA ASP A 15 0.39 -14.48 2.84
C ASP A 15 0.37 -13.46 3.99
N THR A 16 -0.24 -12.28 3.78
CA THR A 16 -0.45 -11.28 4.84
C THR A 16 -1.28 -11.83 6.00
N VAL A 17 -2.39 -12.51 5.73
CA VAL A 17 -3.25 -13.10 6.79
C VAL A 17 -2.51 -14.20 7.53
N ARG A 18 -1.75 -15.05 6.83
CA ARG A 18 -0.95 -16.11 7.47
C ARG A 18 0.11 -15.55 8.39
N GLU A 19 0.80 -14.49 7.98
CA GLU A 19 1.79 -13.81 8.81
C GLU A 19 1.13 -13.20 10.06
N LEU A 20 0.00 -12.49 9.89
CA LEU A 20 -0.80 -11.96 10.99
C LEU A 20 -1.23 -13.06 11.98
N PHE A 21 -1.72 -14.19 11.48
CA PHE A 21 -2.16 -15.31 12.33
C PHE A 21 -0.99 -16.02 13.00
N ALA A 22 0.15 -16.15 12.33
CA ALA A 22 1.37 -16.70 12.91
C ALA A 22 1.88 -15.83 14.06
N LEU A 23 1.84 -14.49 13.93
CA LEU A 23 2.16 -13.56 15.02
C LEU A 23 1.20 -13.72 16.20
N THR A 24 -0.10 -13.79 15.92
CA THR A 24 -1.16 -13.97 16.93
C THR A 24 -0.97 -15.29 17.68
N LEU A 25 -0.68 -16.39 16.98
CA LEU A 25 -0.44 -17.71 17.58
C LEU A 25 0.82 -17.71 18.46
N LYS A 26 1.92 -17.12 17.97
CA LYS A 26 3.21 -17.10 18.70
C LYS A 26 3.14 -16.35 20.03
N GLN A 27 2.29 -15.32 20.13
CA GLN A 27 2.17 -14.48 21.32
C GLN A 27 0.91 -14.80 22.15
N GLY A 28 0.01 -15.62 21.59
CA GLY A 28 -1.32 -15.89 22.12
C GLY A 28 -1.38 -16.82 23.33
N ASP A 29 -0.32 -17.57 23.62
CA ASP A 29 -0.20 -18.45 24.81
C ASP A 29 0.16 -17.68 26.09
N SER A 30 0.32 -16.36 26.00
CA SER A 30 0.56 -15.51 27.16
C SER A 30 -0.68 -15.34 28.04
N ASP A 31 -0.45 -15.05 29.32
CA ASP A 31 -1.50 -14.78 30.30
C ASP A 31 -2.36 -13.57 29.89
N TYR A 32 -3.69 -13.68 30.02
CA TYR A 32 -4.61 -12.59 29.76
C TYR A 32 -4.93 -11.84 31.06
N ILE A 33 -4.01 -10.97 31.49
CA ILE A 33 -4.21 -10.01 32.59
C ILE A 33 -4.79 -10.67 33.87
N GLY A 34 -4.36 -11.90 34.19
CA GLY A 34 -4.80 -12.65 35.37
C GLY A 34 -6.17 -13.34 35.27
N GLU A 35 -6.76 -13.43 34.08
CA GLU A 35 -7.96 -14.26 33.82
C GLU A 35 -7.58 -15.71 33.50
N ALA A 36 -8.51 -16.65 33.66
CA ALA A 36 -8.26 -18.09 33.44
C ALA A 36 -8.23 -18.51 31.95
N VAL A 37 -7.93 -17.59 31.04
CA VAL A 37 -7.87 -17.81 29.58
C VAL A 37 -6.59 -17.19 29.01
N SER A 38 -6.03 -17.78 27.96
CA SER A 38 -4.93 -17.15 27.21
C SER A 38 -5.44 -16.03 26.31
N GLN A 39 -4.56 -15.15 25.82
CA GLN A 39 -4.95 -14.07 24.91
C GLN A 39 -5.54 -14.61 23.59
N LEU A 40 -5.04 -15.75 23.11
CA LEU A 40 -5.61 -16.42 21.94
C LEU A 40 -7.00 -16.98 22.23
N GLN A 41 -7.18 -17.67 23.37
CA GLN A 41 -8.49 -18.20 23.76
C GLN A 41 -9.53 -17.08 23.87
N HIS A 42 -9.16 -15.95 24.47
CA HIS A 42 -10.00 -14.76 24.57
C HIS A 42 -10.45 -14.27 23.18
N SER A 43 -9.50 -14.10 22.26
CA SER A 43 -9.77 -13.65 20.89
C SER A 43 -10.68 -14.61 20.11
N LEU A 44 -10.44 -15.92 20.23
CA LEU A 44 -11.26 -16.96 19.59
C LEU A 44 -12.67 -17.03 20.17
N GLN A 45 -12.82 -16.85 21.49
CA GLN A 45 -14.13 -16.79 22.15
C GLN A 45 -14.92 -15.58 21.68
N ALA A 46 -14.31 -14.39 21.62
CA ALA A 46 -14.97 -13.18 21.13
C ALA A 46 -15.47 -13.34 19.68
N ALA A 47 -14.64 -13.91 18.80
CA ALA A 47 -15.02 -14.23 17.42
C ALA A 47 -16.17 -15.25 17.34
N THR A 48 -16.11 -16.30 18.17
CA THR A 48 -17.15 -17.36 18.22
C THR A 48 -18.48 -16.81 18.72
N LEU A 49 -18.46 -15.95 19.74
CA LEU A 49 -19.64 -15.25 20.24
C LEU A 49 -20.26 -14.37 19.14
N ALA A 50 -19.43 -13.65 18.37
CA ALA A 50 -19.88 -12.86 17.24
C ALA A 50 -20.54 -13.72 16.14
N GLN A 51 -19.94 -14.87 15.80
CA GLN A 51 -20.52 -15.82 14.84
C GLN A 51 -21.87 -16.37 15.32
N ASN A 52 -21.96 -16.79 16.58
CA ASN A 52 -23.18 -17.33 17.17
C ASN A 52 -24.30 -16.30 17.26
N ALA A 53 -23.96 -15.02 17.41
CA ALA A 53 -24.90 -13.91 17.38
C ALA A 53 -25.36 -13.54 15.94
N GLY A 54 -24.84 -14.20 14.90
CA GLY A 54 -25.18 -13.91 13.51
C GLY A 54 -24.57 -12.60 13.00
N ALA A 55 -23.47 -12.12 13.61
CA ALA A 55 -22.78 -10.93 13.15
C ALA A 55 -22.20 -11.13 11.74
N ASP A 56 -22.05 -10.04 10.99
CA ASP A 56 -21.43 -10.09 9.68
C ASP A 56 -19.93 -10.40 9.76
N GLU A 57 -19.35 -10.85 8.63
CA GLU A 57 -17.95 -11.29 8.53
C GLU A 57 -16.94 -10.28 9.08
N GLU A 58 -17.10 -9.00 8.78
CA GLU A 58 -16.15 -7.97 9.24
C GLU A 58 -16.27 -7.74 10.75
N THR A 59 -17.47 -7.87 11.31
CA THR A 59 -17.66 -7.79 12.78
C THR A 59 -17.06 -9.01 13.49
N VAL A 60 -17.18 -10.21 12.92
CA VAL A 60 -16.52 -11.42 13.43
C VAL A 60 -15.00 -11.25 13.42
N LEU A 61 -14.43 -10.74 12.32
CA LEU A 61 -13.00 -10.47 12.22
C LEU A 61 -12.56 -9.34 13.15
N GLY A 62 -13.37 -8.29 13.31
CA GLY A 62 -13.14 -7.23 14.29
C GLY A 62 -13.10 -7.77 15.72
N ALA A 63 -13.96 -8.72 16.07
CA ALA A 63 -13.94 -9.40 17.36
C ALA A 63 -12.73 -10.35 17.50
N LEU A 64 -12.34 -11.07 16.44
CA LEU A 64 -11.15 -11.92 16.45
C LEU A 64 -9.85 -11.11 16.66
N LEU A 65 -9.77 -9.93 16.05
CA LEU A 65 -8.55 -9.12 15.98
C LEU A 65 -8.56 -7.92 16.94
N HIS A 66 -9.55 -7.80 17.83
CA HIS A 66 -9.71 -6.62 18.69
C HIS A 66 -8.49 -6.33 19.57
N ASP A 67 -7.75 -7.37 19.96
CA ASP A 67 -6.56 -7.29 20.79
C ASP A 67 -5.25 -7.43 19.99
N VAL A 68 -5.31 -7.38 18.66
CA VAL A 68 -4.15 -7.62 17.78
C VAL A 68 -2.95 -6.73 18.12
N GLY A 69 -3.19 -5.51 18.59
CA GLY A 69 -2.12 -4.58 18.98
C GLY A 69 -1.24 -5.08 20.13
N ARG A 70 -1.70 -6.06 20.91
CA ARG A 70 -0.88 -6.74 21.93
C ARG A 70 0.14 -7.70 21.30
N PHE A 71 -0.14 -8.19 20.10
CA PHE A 71 0.67 -9.21 19.42
C PHE A 71 1.73 -8.63 18.47
N ILE A 72 1.82 -7.31 18.33
CA ILE A 72 2.71 -6.67 17.36
C ILE A 72 4.04 -6.32 18.05
N PRO A 73 5.21 -6.70 17.47
CA PRO A 73 6.53 -6.41 18.05
C PRO A 73 6.81 -4.92 18.33
N ALA A 74 6.15 -4.00 17.62
CA ALA A 74 6.24 -2.56 17.89
C ALA A 74 5.72 -2.19 19.30
N ALA A 75 4.75 -2.95 19.83
CA ALA A 75 4.30 -2.82 21.21
C ALA A 75 5.42 -3.12 22.22
N GLU A 76 6.50 -3.82 21.85
CA GLU A 76 7.66 -4.00 22.73
C GLU A 76 8.62 -2.80 22.77
N LYS A 77 8.60 -1.94 21.74
CA LYS A 77 9.53 -0.80 21.61
C LYS A 77 8.96 0.54 22.06
N GLU A 78 7.64 0.69 22.17
CA GLU A 78 7.04 1.84 22.84
C GLU A 78 7.06 1.59 24.35
N GLY A 79 7.79 2.44 25.07
CA GLY A 79 8.17 2.22 26.46
C GLY A 79 6.97 1.98 27.39
N ASP A 80 7.21 1.12 28.36
CA ASP A 80 6.33 0.90 29.50
C ASP A 80 6.04 2.23 30.20
N MET A 81 4.76 2.61 30.34
CA MET A 81 4.40 3.65 31.29
C MET A 81 4.41 3.04 32.70
N PHE A 82 5.02 3.74 33.64
CA PHE A 82 5.03 3.38 35.05
C PHE A 82 4.36 4.50 35.88
N PHE A 83 3.62 4.12 36.91
CA PHE A 83 3.07 5.04 37.90
C PHE A 83 4.19 5.65 38.76
N PRO A 84 3.98 6.81 39.42
CA PRO A 84 4.95 7.41 40.34
C PRO A 84 5.32 6.54 41.55
N ASP A 85 4.50 5.54 41.88
CA ASP A 85 4.73 4.54 42.92
C ASP A 85 5.43 3.26 42.41
N GLY A 86 5.77 3.22 41.11
CA GLY A 86 6.46 2.11 40.47
C GLY A 86 5.55 1.00 39.94
N THR A 87 4.22 1.11 40.03
CA THR A 87 3.33 0.12 39.41
C THR A 87 3.31 0.28 37.86
N PHE A 88 3.01 -0.79 37.12
CA PHE A 88 2.99 -0.78 35.65
C PHE A 88 1.66 -0.22 35.11
N ALA A 89 1.74 0.84 34.28
CA ALA A 89 0.60 1.60 33.73
C ALA A 89 0.30 1.31 32.24
N GLY A 90 1.09 0.46 31.58
CA GLY A 90 0.83 -0.03 30.21
C GLY A 90 1.63 0.67 29.11
N LYS A 91 1.66 0.05 27.92
CA LYS A 91 2.28 0.57 26.68
C LYS A 91 1.28 1.45 25.92
N ALA A 92 1.68 2.11 24.83
CA ALA A 92 0.72 2.81 23.97
C ALA A 92 -0.51 1.92 23.71
N SER A 93 -1.69 2.53 23.75
CA SER A 93 -2.95 1.80 23.85
C SER A 93 -3.08 0.81 22.69
N HIS A 94 -2.99 -0.49 23.00
CA HIS A 94 -3.02 -1.62 22.06
C HIS A 94 -4.14 -1.52 21.01
N GLU A 95 -5.28 -0.91 21.33
CA GLU A 95 -6.36 -0.68 20.36
C GLU A 95 -5.95 0.32 19.25
N VAL A 96 -5.18 1.36 19.58
CA VAL A 96 -4.67 2.34 18.60
C VAL A 96 -3.59 1.70 17.72
N LEU A 97 -2.69 0.93 18.33
CA LEU A 97 -1.67 0.18 17.60
C LEU A 97 -2.30 -0.88 16.69
N GLY A 98 -3.29 -1.61 17.18
CA GLY A 98 -4.02 -2.62 16.43
C GLY A 98 -4.79 -2.03 15.25
N GLU A 99 -5.52 -0.93 15.45
CA GLU A 99 -6.19 -0.21 14.37
C GLU A 99 -5.18 0.23 13.29
N ALA A 100 -4.10 0.91 13.70
CA ALA A 100 -3.10 1.44 12.79
C ALA A 100 -2.42 0.33 11.97
N TYR A 101 -2.11 -0.79 12.62
CA TYR A 101 -1.50 -1.95 11.98
C TYR A 101 -2.43 -2.62 10.97
N LEU A 102 -3.68 -2.91 11.35
CA LEU A 102 -4.65 -3.51 10.41
C LEU A 102 -4.92 -2.59 9.21
N ARG A 103 -4.95 -1.28 9.46
CA ARG A 103 -5.09 -0.26 8.40
C ARG A 103 -3.88 -0.26 7.46
N GLN A 104 -2.67 -0.44 8.01
CA GLN A 104 -1.45 -0.59 7.22
C GLN A 104 -1.45 -1.87 6.37
N LEU A 105 -1.99 -2.98 6.90
CA LEU A 105 -2.16 -4.22 6.14
C LEU A 105 -3.22 -4.10 5.03
N GLY A 106 -4.14 -3.14 5.17
CA GLY A 106 -5.17 -2.83 4.18
C GLY A 106 -6.53 -3.47 4.48
N PHE A 107 -6.82 -3.84 5.74
CA PHE A 107 -8.18 -4.19 6.14
C PHE A 107 -9.11 -2.98 6.02
N SER A 108 -10.41 -3.25 5.97
CA SER A 108 -11.42 -2.20 5.77
C SER A 108 -11.51 -1.27 6.97
N ASP A 109 -12.00 -0.04 6.71
CA ASP A 109 -12.24 0.94 7.76
C ASP A 109 -13.15 0.40 8.87
N LYS A 110 -14.11 -0.46 8.54
CA LYS A 110 -14.99 -1.09 9.53
C LYS A 110 -14.19 -1.97 10.48
N ILE A 111 -13.40 -2.92 9.98
CA ILE A 111 -12.59 -3.82 10.83
C ILE A 111 -11.64 -2.99 11.69
N CYS A 112 -10.91 -2.06 11.09
CA CYS A 112 -9.97 -1.18 11.79
C CYS A 112 -10.63 -0.40 12.93
N GLN A 113 -11.78 0.24 12.67
CA GLN A 113 -12.51 1.01 13.66
C GLN A 113 -13.14 0.16 14.77
N LEU A 114 -13.57 -1.08 14.47
CA LEU A 114 -14.07 -1.99 15.50
C LEU A 114 -12.96 -2.38 16.48
N VAL A 115 -11.75 -2.66 15.96
CA VAL A 115 -10.56 -2.95 16.78
C VAL A 115 -10.14 -1.73 17.60
N GLY A 116 -10.02 -0.56 16.97
CA GLY A 116 -9.62 0.68 17.65
C GLY A 116 -10.62 1.22 18.68
N ALA A 117 -11.87 0.77 18.63
CA ALA A 117 -12.93 1.28 19.51
C ALA A 117 -13.01 0.58 20.86
N HIS A 118 -12.17 -0.40 21.19
CA HIS A 118 -12.28 -1.19 22.41
C HIS A 118 -12.40 -0.32 23.69
N VAL A 119 -11.48 0.64 23.89
CA VAL A 119 -11.51 1.55 25.05
C VAL A 119 -12.65 2.57 24.93
N TRP A 120 -12.86 3.09 23.72
CA TRP A 120 -13.91 4.06 23.43
C TRP A 120 -15.31 3.50 23.76
N ALA A 121 -15.60 2.25 23.37
CA ALA A 121 -16.86 1.57 23.61
C ALA A 121 -17.09 1.27 25.10
N LYS A 122 -16.05 0.87 25.82
CA LYS A 122 -16.10 0.67 27.28
C LYS A 122 -16.51 1.95 28.01
N ARG A 123 -15.93 3.10 27.61
CA ARG A 123 -16.26 4.41 28.19
C ARG A 123 -17.69 4.85 27.87
N TYR A 124 -18.16 4.58 26.65
CA TYR A 124 -19.54 4.85 26.25
C TYR A 124 -20.53 4.00 27.06
N LEU A 125 -20.37 2.67 27.08
CA LEU A 125 -21.27 1.74 27.80
C LEU A 125 -21.35 2.10 29.28
N THR A 126 -20.22 2.43 29.91
CA THR A 126 -20.19 2.87 31.30
C THR A 126 -21.01 4.14 31.55
N ALA A 127 -21.09 5.05 30.58
CA ALA A 127 -21.84 6.30 30.72
C ALA A 127 -23.36 6.10 30.54
N VAL A 128 -23.76 5.19 29.63
CA VAL A 128 -25.17 5.02 29.25
C VAL A 128 -25.87 3.86 29.98
N ASP A 129 -25.11 2.91 30.52
CA ASP A 129 -25.60 1.74 31.24
C ASP A 129 -24.95 1.64 32.62
N LYS A 130 -25.73 1.94 33.67
CA LYS A 130 -25.26 1.86 35.06
C LYS A 130 -24.92 0.42 35.47
N GLY A 131 -25.64 -0.57 34.97
CA GLY A 131 -25.39 -1.99 35.27
C GLY A 131 -24.10 -2.49 34.61
N TYR A 132 -23.72 -1.91 33.47
CA TYR A 132 -22.48 -2.25 32.79
C TYR A 132 -21.24 -1.93 33.65
N TYR A 133 -21.18 -0.75 34.26
CA TYR A 133 -20.06 -0.39 35.14
C TYR A 133 -19.87 -1.41 36.26
N ASP A 134 -20.98 -1.83 36.89
CA ASP A 134 -20.94 -2.74 38.03
C ASP A 134 -20.42 -4.13 37.62
N GLY A 135 -20.72 -4.57 36.40
CA GLY A 135 -20.26 -5.83 35.81
C GLY A 135 -18.80 -5.86 35.34
N LEU A 136 -18.11 -4.72 35.25
CA LEU A 136 -16.69 -4.69 34.87
C LEU A 136 -15.79 -5.36 35.91
N SER A 137 -14.78 -6.09 35.44
CA SER A 137 -13.73 -6.65 36.28
C SER A 137 -12.96 -5.55 37.03
N LEU A 138 -12.28 -5.91 38.13
CA LEU A 138 -11.51 -4.95 38.93
C LEU A 138 -10.39 -4.29 38.11
N SER A 139 -9.73 -5.05 37.24
CA SER A 139 -8.73 -4.55 36.29
C SER A 139 -9.34 -3.58 35.28
N SER A 140 -10.53 -3.87 34.77
CA SER A 140 -11.26 -3.00 33.82
C SER A 140 -11.72 -1.68 34.45
N LYS A 141 -12.20 -1.71 35.71
CA LYS A 141 -12.56 -0.49 36.46
C LYS A 141 -11.35 0.40 36.74
N THR A 142 -10.21 -0.21 37.03
CA THR A 142 -8.96 0.49 37.31
C THR A 142 -8.45 1.19 36.05
N THR A 143 -8.35 0.47 34.93
CA THR A 143 -7.90 1.02 33.64
C THR A 143 -8.82 2.11 33.11
N LEU A 144 -10.14 2.00 33.31
CA LEU A 144 -11.12 2.99 32.84
C LEU A 144 -10.85 4.41 33.39
N LYS A 145 -10.42 4.55 34.64
CA LYS A 145 -10.11 5.86 35.24
C LYS A 145 -8.97 6.56 34.51
N TYR A 146 -7.94 5.81 34.13
CA TYR A 146 -6.78 6.33 33.39
C TYR A 146 -7.08 6.60 31.92
N GLN A 147 -8.07 5.89 31.36
CA GLN A 147 -8.55 6.08 29.99
C GLN A 147 -9.51 7.27 29.82
N GLY A 148 -9.61 8.14 30.84
CA GLY A 148 -10.45 9.33 30.83
C GLY A 148 -11.88 9.11 31.34
N GLY A 149 -12.14 8.00 32.03
CA GLY A 149 -13.41 7.73 32.69
C GLY A 149 -14.60 7.50 31.76
N PRO A 150 -15.83 7.39 32.31
CA PRO A 150 -17.06 7.33 31.53
C PRO A 150 -17.20 8.57 30.63
N PHE A 151 -17.86 8.42 29.49
CA PHE A 151 -18.17 9.57 28.63
C PHE A 151 -19.02 10.64 29.34
N THR A 152 -18.74 11.90 29.02
CA THR A 152 -19.63 13.02 29.32
C THR A 152 -20.88 12.98 28.44
N GLU A 153 -21.93 13.71 28.79
CA GLU A 153 -23.15 13.80 27.98
C GLU A 153 -22.88 14.29 26.54
N GLU A 154 -21.93 15.21 26.37
CA GLU A 154 -21.49 15.70 25.05
C GLU A 154 -20.78 14.61 24.25
N GLN A 155 -19.90 13.82 24.90
CA GLN A 155 -19.24 12.68 24.27
C GLN A 155 -20.22 11.58 23.87
N VAL A 156 -21.25 11.33 24.69
CA VAL A 156 -22.33 10.39 24.35
C VAL A 156 -23.09 10.87 23.11
N LYS A 157 -23.48 12.15 23.04
CA LYS A 157 -24.18 12.71 21.87
C LYS A 157 -23.34 12.58 20.60
N LYS A 158 -22.05 12.93 20.67
CA LYS A 158 -21.13 12.78 19.54
C LYS A 158 -20.96 11.31 19.12
N ALA A 159 -20.92 10.39 20.08
CA ALA A 159 -20.82 8.96 19.80
C ALA A 159 -22.06 8.40 19.11
N GLN A 160 -23.25 8.95 19.38
CA GLN A 160 -24.51 8.57 18.73
C GLN A 160 -24.58 8.95 17.25
N GLU A 161 -23.69 9.82 16.78
CA GLU A 161 -23.56 10.18 15.36
C GLU A 161 -22.72 9.16 14.56
N ASP A 162 -22.03 8.24 15.24
CA ASP A 162 -21.16 7.25 14.61
C ASP A 162 -21.98 6.09 14.00
N PRO A 163 -21.93 5.87 12.67
CA PRO A 163 -22.68 4.80 12.02
C PRO A 163 -22.25 3.40 12.44
N LEU A 164 -21.06 3.24 13.03
CA LEU A 164 -20.53 1.97 13.54
C LEU A 164 -20.72 1.82 15.06
N LEU A 165 -21.42 2.74 15.73
CA LEU A 165 -21.63 2.70 17.19
C LEU A 165 -22.06 1.30 17.66
N GLU A 166 -23.18 0.77 17.17
CA GLU A 166 -23.69 -0.54 17.62
C GLU A 166 -22.70 -1.68 17.36
N GLY A 167 -21.94 -1.63 16.25
CA GLY A 167 -20.88 -2.59 15.97
C GLY A 167 -19.77 -2.54 17.02
N LYS A 168 -19.29 -1.33 17.36
CA LYS A 168 -18.26 -1.09 18.37
C LYS A 168 -18.70 -1.56 19.75
N LEU A 169 -19.95 -1.26 20.13
CA LEU A 169 -20.52 -1.72 21.41
C LEU A 169 -20.68 -3.24 21.45
N THR A 170 -21.07 -3.85 20.34
CA THR A 170 -21.28 -5.29 20.25
C THR A 170 -19.97 -6.06 20.37
N VAL A 171 -18.91 -5.63 19.68
CA VAL A 171 -17.56 -6.21 19.85
C VAL A 171 -17.09 -6.10 21.30
N ARG A 172 -17.31 -4.95 21.95
CA ARG A 172 -16.97 -4.76 23.37
C ARG A 172 -17.72 -5.72 24.30
N ARG A 173 -19.00 -6.00 24.03
CA ARG A 173 -19.78 -6.98 24.80
C ARG A 173 -19.25 -8.41 24.62
N PHE A 174 -18.84 -8.78 23.41
CA PHE A 174 -18.23 -10.10 23.17
C PHE A 174 -16.90 -10.25 23.90
N ASP A 175 -16.05 -9.22 23.89
CA ASP A 175 -14.84 -9.16 24.70
C ASP A 175 -15.15 -9.38 26.19
N ASP A 176 -16.13 -8.66 26.75
CA ASP A 176 -16.46 -8.82 28.16
C ASP A 176 -16.87 -10.25 28.55
N LEU A 177 -17.55 -10.96 27.64
CA LEU A 177 -18.04 -12.32 27.80
C LEU A 177 -16.99 -13.41 27.51
N ALA A 178 -15.93 -13.10 26.78
CA ALA A 178 -14.93 -14.05 26.29
C ALA A 178 -13.91 -14.48 27.37
N LYS A 179 -14.39 -15.02 28.50
CA LYS A 179 -13.58 -15.36 29.69
C LYS A 179 -13.91 -16.73 30.27
N ASP A 180 -14.56 -17.60 29.49
CA ASP A 180 -14.92 -18.95 29.95
C ASP A 180 -13.84 -19.97 29.56
N PRO A 181 -13.08 -20.53 30.51
CA PRO A 181 -12.03 -21.51 30.20
C PRO A 181 -12.55 -22.81 29.57
N ASN A 182 -13.86 -23.07 29.64
CA ASN A 182 -14.48 -24.29 29.11
C ASN A 182 -15.12 -24.08 27.73
N MET A 183 -15.21 -22.84 27.24
CA MET A 183 -15.85 -22.54 25.97
C MET A 183 -15.09 -23.18 24.81
N GLN A 184 -15.79 -23.98 24.02
CA GLN A 184 -15.25 -24.56 22.79
C GLN A 184 -15.31 -23.51 21.67
N THR A 185 -14.21 -23.37 20.95
CA THR A 185 -14.06 -22.42 19.84
C THR A 185 -13.43 -23.11 18.64
N PRO A 186 -13.68 -22.66 17.40
CA PRO A 186 -12.89 -23.05 16.25
C PRO A 186 -11.42 -22.65 16.44
N ASP A 187 -10.51 -23.34 15.75
CA ASP A 187 -9.11 -22.92 15.70
C ASP A 187 -8.95 -21.58 14.94
N LEU A 188 -7.81 -20.90 15.14
CA LEU A 188 -7.52 -19.63 14.49
C LEU A 188 -7.59 -19.69 12.95
N TYR A 189 -7.10 -20.76 12.34
CA TYR A 189 -7.04 -20.91 10.89
C TYR A 189 -8.41 -21.23 10.26
N SER A 190 -9.40 -21.65 11.05
CA SER A 190 -10.80 -21.71 10.61
C SER A 190 -11.32 -20.33 10.14
N PHE A 191 -10.71 -19.23 10.58
CA PHE A 191 -11.02 -17.87 10.14
C PHE A 191 -10.14 -17.36 8.97
N GLU A 192 -9.18 -18.16 8.48
CA GLU A 192 -8.24 -17.71 7.43
C GLU A 192 -8.98 -17.35 6.14
N THR A 193 -9.93 -18.17 5.72
CA THR A 193 -10.67 -17.94 4.46
C THR A 193 -11.50 -16.65 4.51
N SER A 194 -12.16 -16.35 5.63
CA SER A 194 -12.91 -15.10 5.80
C SER A 194 -11.98 -13.90 5.90
N ALA A 195 -10.87 -14.01 6.62
CA ALA A 195 -9.87 -12.96 6.74
C ALA A 195 -9.24 -12.60 5.39
N VAL A 196 -8.84 -13.61 4.59
CA VAL A 196 -8.32 -13.40 3.23
C VAL A 196 -9.37 -12.73 2.35
N ARG A 197 -10.61 -13.22 2.38
CA ARG A 197 -11.70 -12.62 1.60
C ARG A 197 -11.97 -11.16 1.97
N ALA A 198 -12.01 -10.84 3.25
CA ALA A 198 -12.21 -9.47 3.73
C ALA A 198 -11.06 -8.56 3.28
N LEU A 199 -9.81 -9.01 3.45
CA LEU A 199 -8.63 -8.26 3.04
C LEU A 199 -8.56 -8.05 1.52
N THR A 200 -8.81 -9.10 0.73
CA THR A 200 -8.85 -9.01 -0.74
C THR A 200 -9.94 -8.05 -1.22
N ARG A 201 -11.14 -8.09 -0.63
CA ARG A 201 -12.22 -7.16 -0.96
C ARG A 201 -11.85 -5.72 -0.65
N SER A 202 -11.36 -5.45 0.56
CA SER A 202 -10.92 -4.12 0.99
C SER A 202 -9.87 -3.55 0.03
N ARG A 203 -8.84 -4.33 -0.31
CA ARG A 203 -7.80 -3.92 -1.25
C ARG A 203 -8.35 -3.64 -2.66
N ALA A 204 -9.37 -4.37 -3.09
CA ALA A 204 -9.98 -4.21 -4.39
C ALA A 204 -10.88 -2.96 -4.53
N GLU A 205 -11.30 -2.32 -3.42
CA GLU A 205 -12.09 -1.07 -3.46
C GLU A 205 -11.30 0.17 -3.91
N GLY A 206 -9.99 -0.01 -4.10
CA GLY A 206 -9.05 1.01 -4.53
C GLY A 206 -8.37 1.71 -3.37
N PHE A 207 -7.76 2.86 -3.65
CA PHE A 207 -7.11 3.68 -2.64
C PHE A 207 -7.17 5.16 -3.00
N GLU A 208 -7.06 6.02 -1.99
CA GLU A 208 -6.87 7.44 -2.19
C GLU A 208 -5.40 7.82 -2.05
N LEU A 209 -4.90 8.61 -2.99
CA LEU A 209 -3.55 9.17 -2.94
C LEU A 209 -3.59 10.60 -3.46
N HIS A 210 -3.04 11.53 -2.68
CA HIS A 210 -2.94 12.96 -3.02
C HIS A 210 -4.27 13.64 -3.42
N GLY A 211 -5.39 13.17 -2.87
CA GLY A 211 -6.74 13.67 -3.15
C GLY A 211 -7.40 13.07 -4.39
N ARG A 212 -6.90 11.93 -4.88
CA ARG A 212 -7.44 11.20 -6.03
C ARG A 212 -7.69 9.74 -5.65
N ARG A 213 -8.82 9.19 -6.09
CA ARG A 213 -9.14 7.77 -5.91
C ARG A 213 -8.66 6.97 -7.12
N TYR A 214 -7.97 5.86 -6.86
CA TYR A 214 -7.45 4.92 -7.86
C TYR A 214 -8.07 3.54 -7.64
N GLN A 215 -8.43 2.88 -8.74
CA GLN A 215 -8.83 1.47 -8.73
C GLN A 215 -7.62 0.61 -9.08
N LEU A 216 -7.53 -0.58 -8.48
CA LEU A 216 -6.48 -1.53 -8.84
C LEU A 216 -6.73 -2.09 -10.25
N PRO A 217 -5.67 -2.40 -11.01
CA PRO A 217 -5.82 -3.02 -12.33
C PRO A 217 -6.47 -4.40 -12.19
N SER A 218 -7.39 -4.72 -13.11
CA SER A 218 -8.02 -6.07 -13.20
C SER A 218 -7.35 -6.97 -14.24
N LYS A 219 -6.34 -6.45 -14.93
CA LYS A 219 -5.54 -7.11 -15.97
C LYS A 219 -4.16 -6.44 -16.05
N PRO A 220 -3.14 -7.11 -16.62
CA PRO A 220 -1.84 -6.48 -16.84
C PRO A 220 -1.98 -5.11 -17.51
N THR A 221 -1.39 -4.09 -16.89
CA THR A 221 -1.50 -2.69 -17.32
C THR A 221 -0.13 -2.08 -17.49
N VAL A 222 0.14 -1.52 -18.67
CA VAL A 222 1.43 -0.93 -19.02
C VAL A 222 1.28 0.57 -19.22
N VAL A 223 2.11 1.35 -18.52
CA VAL A 223 2.24 2.79 -18.69
C VAL A 223 3.64 3.06 -19.26
N ILE A 224 3.70 3.70 -20.42
CA ILE A 224 4.96 4.03 -21.10
C ILE A 224 5.12 5.55 -21.14
N CYS A 225 6.16 6.06 -20.49
CA CYS A 225 6.59 7.46 -20.60
C CYS A 225 7.68 7.56 -21.67
N VAL A 226 7.30 8.02 -22.87
CA VAL A 226 8.26 8.34 -23.93
C VAL A 226 8.78 9.75 -23.68
N ASP A 227 9.99 9.87 -23.14
CA ASP A 227 10.58 11.16 -22.79
C ASP A 227 10.86 12.01 -24.04
N GLY A 228 10.62 13.32 -23.95
CA GLY A 228 10.73 14.26 -25.07
C GLY A 228 9.72 14.03 -26.22
N PHE A 229 8.63 13.30 -26.01
CA PHE A 229 7.66 12.96 -27.05
C PHE A 229 6.75 14.15 -27.41
N ASP A 230 7.25 15.03 -28.27
CA ASP A 230 6.44 16.06 -28.91
C ASP A 230 5.29 15.40 -29.73
N PRO A 231 4.04 15.86 -29.59
CA PRO A 231 2.91 15.37 -30.40
C PRO A 231 3.17 15.34 -31.91
N GLU A 232 4.05 16.20 -32.43
CA GLU A 232 4.43 16.21 -33.85
C GLU A 232 5.05 14.88 -34.30
N TYR A 233 5.80 14.17 -33.44
CA TYR A 233 6.33 12.86 -33.81
C TYR A 233 5.22 11.82 -34.05
N LEU A 234 4.13 11.89 -33.29
CA LEU A 234 2.99 11.00 -33.45
C LEU A 234 2.23 11.31 -34.74
N ASP A 235 1.87 12.57 -34.93
CA ASP A 235 1.06 12.99 -36.07
C ASP A 235 1.80 12.76 -37.39
N ARG A 236 3.06 13.22 -37.46
CA ARG A 236 3.89 13.01 -38.64
C ARG A 236 4.18 11.53 -38.88
N GLY A 237 4.48 10.77 -37.83
CA GLY A 237 4.78 9.35 -37.95
C GLY A 237 3.60 8.50 -38.45
N ILE A 238 2.36 8.89 -38.11
CA ILE A 238 1.16 8.26 -38.66
C ILE A 238 0.97 8.65 -40.13
N GLU A 239 1.12 9.93 -40.48
CA GLU A 239 1.00 10.42 -41.86
C GLU A 239 2.03 9.75 -42.80
N ASP A 240 3.27 9.59 -42.33
CA ASP A 240 4.35 8.94 -43.09
C ASP A 240 4.22 7.39 -43.09
N GLY A 241 3.22 6.83 -42.42
CA GLY A 241 2.94 5.38 -42.38
C GLY A 241 3.94 4.56 -41.56
N ILE A 242 4.70 5.20 -40.67
CA ILE A 242 5.76 4.56 -39.88
C ILE A 242 5.31 4.15 -38.47
N LEU A 243 4.14 4.61 -38.02
CA LEU A 243 3.51 4.31 -36.73
C LEU A 243 2.15 3.58 -36.87
N PRO A 244 2.09 2.38 -37.50
CA PRO A 244 0.82 1.68 -37.71
C PRO A 244 0.12 1.24 -36.42
N VAL A 245 0.84 0.84 -35.37
CA VAL A 245 0.24 0.39 -34.10
C VAL A 245 -0.35 1.59 -33.36
N LEU A 246 0.44 2.65 -33.13
CA LEU A 246 -0.02 3.88 -32.50
C LEU A 246 -1.12 4.56 -33.31
N GLY A 247 -1.08 4.50 -34.64
CA GLY A 247 -2.16 4.97 -35.50
C GLY A 247 -3.49 4.24 -35.26
N ARG A 248 -3.45 2.91 -35.12
CA ARG A 248 -4.64 2.12 -34.75
C ARG A 248 -5.11 2.43 -33.34
N LEU A 249 -4.21 2.58 -32.37
CA LEU A 249 -4.56 2.93 -30.99
C LEU A 249 -5.16 4.34 -30.89
N LYS A 250 -4.65 5.31 -31.66
CA LYS A 250 -5.21 6.67 -31.75
C LYS A 250 -6.63 6.67 -32.32
N ALA A 251 -6.90 5.83 -33.33
CA ALA A 251 -8.21 5.76 -33.99
C ALA A 251 -9.24 4.91 -33.23
N GLY A 252 -8.82 3.80 -32.62
CA GLY A 252 -9.72 2.84 -31.96
C GLY A 252 -9.75 2.92 -30.43
N GLY A 253 -8.83 3.68 -29.82
CA GLY A 253 -8.72 3.87 -28.37
C GLY A 253 -9.07 5.27 -27.93
N PHE A 254 -8.39 5.75 -26.88
CA PHE A 254 -8.50 7.12 -26.37
C PHE A 254 -7.21 7.88 -26.65
N HIS A 255 -7.32 9.08 -27.22
CA HIS A 255 -6.21 9.97 -27.47
C HIS A 255 -6.56 11.40 -27.05
N ALA A 256 -5.66 12.04 -26.30
CA ALA A 256 -5.77 13.43 -25.91
C ALA A 256 -4.38 14.04 -25.71
N THR A 257 -4.25 15.33 -26.02
CA THR A 257 -3.07 16.12 -25.67
C THR A 257 -3.20 16.63 -24.23
N ALA A 258 -2.18 16.37 -23.41
CA ALA A 258 -2.11 16.82 -22.02
C ALA A 258 -1.04 17.90 -21.85
N LYS A 259 -1.17 18.71 -20.79
CA LYS A 259 -0.14 19.66 -20.37
C LYS A 259 0.79 18.97 -19.37
N SER A 260 2.10 19.06 -19.62
CA SER A 260 3.13 18.66 -18.67
C SER A 260 3.21 19.64 -17.49
N CYS A 261 3.90 19.23 -16.44
CA CYS A 261 4.29 20.12 -15.35
C CYS A 261 5.35 21.11 -15.82
N MET A 262 5.34 22.30 -15.23
CA MET A 262 6.39 23.31 -15.39
C MET A 262 7.26 23.35 -14.12
N PRO A 263 8.60 23.29 -14.25
CA PRO A 263 9.36 23.20 -15.51
C PRO A 263 9.21 21.86 -16.21
N SER A 264 9.24 21.86 -17.55
CA SER A 264 9.05 20.69 -18.42
C SER A 264 10.29 19.79 -18.46
N PHE A 265 10.79 19.42 -17.27
CA PHE A 265 11.92 18.52 -17.08
C PHE A 265 11.45 17.09 -16.80
N THR A 266 12.33 16.12 -17.11
CA THR A 266 12.11 14.69 -16.91
C THR A 266 11.73 14.33 -15.48
N ASN A 267 12.51 14.75 -14.48
CA ASN A 267 12.30 14.37 -13.07
C ASN A 267 10.94 14.85 -12.53
N PRO A 268 10.59 16.15 -12.59
CA PRO A 268 9.29 16.63 -12.12
C PRO A 268 8.12 15.91 -12.78
N ASN A 269 8.16 15.73 -14.10
CA ASN A 269 7.06 15.12 -14.84
C ASN A 269 6.90 13.62 -14.56
N ASN A 270 7.99 12.85 -14.51
CA ASN A 270 7.93 11.44 -14.14
C ASN A 270 7.37 11.26 -12.72
N VAL A 271 7.84 12.08 -11.78
CA VAL A 271 7.34 12.01 -10.40
C VAL A 271 5.87 12.44 -10.34
N SER A 272 5.45 13.42 -11.14
CA SER A 272 4.03 13.79 -11.24
C SER A 272 3.17 12.66 -11.81
N ILE A 273 3.67 11.89 -12.77
CA ILE A 273 2.96 10.72 -13.33
C ILE A 273 2.77 9.66 -12.25
N ILE A 274 3.84 9.24 -11.56
CA ILE A 274 3.77 8.15 -10.57
C ILE A 274 3.11 8.57 -9.27
N THR A 275 2.95 9.86 -8.98
CA THR A 275 2.25 10.35 -7.76
C THR A 275 0.84 10.86 -8.05
N GLY A 276 0.51 11.09 -9.33
CA GLY A 276 -0.72 11.73 -9.77
C GLY A 276 -0.92 13.16 -9.24
N ALA A 277 0.18 13.81 -8.84
CA ALA A 277 0.20 15.10 -8.15
C ALA A 277 1.23 16.06 -8.80
N PRO A 278 1.09 17.39 -8.65
CA PRO A 278 2.07 18.34 -9.17
C PRO A 278 3.31 18.48 -8.27
N PRO A 279 4.41 19.10 -8.75
CA PRO A 279 5.65 19.30 -7.97
C PRO A 279 5.46 19.98 -6.62
N ALA A 280 4.50 20.89 -6.51
CA ALA A 280 4.15 21.54 -5.24
C ALA A 280 3.68 20.56 -4.15
N LYS A 281 3.22 19.35 -4.51
CA LYS A 281 2.83 18.30 -3.56
C LYS A 281 3.92 17.26 -3.33
N HIS A 282 4.63 16.82 -4.38
CA HIS A 282 5.62 15.74 -4.28
C HIS A 282 7.07 16.21 -4.09
N GLY A 283 7.33 17.52 -4.09
CA GLY A 283 8.64 18.11 -3.76
C GLY A 283 9.65 18.15 -4.91
N ILE A 284 9.62 17.17 -5.82
CA ILE A 284 10.55 17.11 -6.97
C ILE A 284 10.20 18.14 -8.04
N SER A 285 10.85 19.31 -8.00
CA SER A 285 10.56 20.47 -8.87
C SER A 285 11.63 20.76 -9.94
N GLY A 286 12.74 20.01 -9.94
CA GLY A 286 13.79 20.15 -10.95
C GLY A 286 14.76 18.97 -10.96
N ASN A 287 15.93 19.18 -11.58
CA ASN A 287 17.05 18.23 -11.54
C ASN A 287 18.09 18.58 -10.46
N PHE A 288 18.07 19.82 -9.98
CA PHE A 288 18.94 20.34 -8.93
C PHE A 288 18.21 21.43 -8.14
N PHE A 289 18.71 21.74 -6.95
CA PHE A 289 18.24 22.82 -6.10
C PHE A 289 19.41 23.48 -5.38
N LEU A 290 19.23 24.72 -4.95
CA LEU A 290 20.20 25.43 -4.12
C LEU A 290 19.88 25.15 -2.64
N ASP A 291 20.80 24.54 -1.90
CA ASP A 291 20.63 24.31 -0.46
C ASP A 291 20.71 25.65 0.29
N PRO A 292 19.63 26.10 0.97
CA PRO A 292 19.64 27.38 1.65
C PRO A 292 20.58 27.44 2.87
N LYS A 293 20.99 26.29 3.42
CA LYS A 293 21.91 26.23 4.58
C LYS A 293 23.37 26.33 4.15
N THR A 294 23.75 25.65 3.07
CA THR A 294 25.15 25.60 2.61
C THR A 294 25.44 26.55 1.45
N GLY A 295 24.42 26.96 0.70
CA GLY A 295 24.56 27.72 -0.54
C GLY A 295 25.05 26.88 -1.72
N GLU A 296 25.10 25.56 -1.59
CA GLU A 296 25.58 24.66 -2.63
C GLU A 296 24.46 24.20 -3.57
N GLU A 297 24.77 24.07 -4.86
CA GLU A 297 23.90 23.41 -5.81
C GLU A 297 23.94 21.89 -5.61
N LYS A 298 22.79 21.29 -5.34
CA LYS A 298 22.63 19.86 -5.12
C LYS A 298 21.80 19.25 -6.23
N MET A 299 22.33 18.22 -6.88
CA MET A 299 21.57 17.41 -7.83
C MET A 299 20.59 16.50 -7.11
N ILE A 300 19.39 16.35 -7.69
CA ILE A 300 18.37 15.42 -7.23
C ILE A 300 18.63 14.07 -7.90
N VAL A 301 19.19 13.14 -7.13
CA VAL A 301 19.66 11.82 -7.61
C VAL A 301 18.94 10.64 -6.93
N ASP A 302 18.07 10.94 -5.97
CA ASP A 302 17.34 10.00 -5.14
C ASP A 302 16.03 10.63 -4.64
N ASP A 303 15.32 9.89 -3.80
CA ASP A 303 14.03 10.22 -3.22
C ASP A 303 14.08 11.12 -1.98
N SER A 304 15.24 11.64 -1.59
CA SER A 304 15.39 12.44 -0.36
C SER A 304 14.49 13.68 -0.28
N LEU A 305 14.02 14.17 -1.42
CA LEU A 305 13.09 15.29 -1.53
C LEU A 305 11.65 14.89 -1.88
N LEU A 306 11.39 13.59 -2.06
CA LEU A 306 10.06 13.08 -2.38
C LEU A 306 9.15 13.25 -1.16
N ILE A 307 8.02 13.91 -1.37
CA ILE A 307 7.00 14.10 -0.33
C ILE A 307 5.80 13.20 -0.65
N GLY A 308 5.41 12.40 0.33
CA GLY A 308 4.28 11.48 0.21
C GLY A 308 4.66 10.14 -0.42
N SER A 309 3.67 9.47 -0.99
CA SER A 309 3.80 8.11 -1.53
C SER A 309 3.55 8.09 -3.04
N THR A 310 3.91 7.00 -3.72
CA THR A 310 3.65 6.83 -5.15
C THR A 310 2.46 5.89 -5.38
N ILE A 311 1.81 6.02 -6.55
CA ILE A 311 0.80 5.09 -7.05
C ILE A 311 1.40 3.67 -7.09
N LEU A 312 2.67 3.55 -7.49
CA LEU A 312 3.39 2.28 -7.58
C LEU A 312 3.53 1.61 -6.21
N GLU A 313 3.97 2.37 -5.19
CA GLU A 313 4.05 1.88 -3.81
C GLU A 313 2.68 1.45 -3.29
N GLN A 314 1.64 2.25 -3.53
CA GLN A 314 0.28 1.94 -3.07
C GLN A 314 -0.30 0.69 -3.75
N MET A 315 0.04 0.45 -5.02
CA MET A 315 -0.30 -0.78 -5.74
C MET A 315 0.46 -1.98 -5.16
N SER A 316 1.79 -1.84 -4.96
CA SER A 316 2.64 -2.90 -4.40
C SER A 316 2.15 -3.35 -3.01
N LYS A 317 1.83 -2.39 -2.12
CA LYS A 317 1.29 -2.66 -0.77
C LYS A 317 -0.04 -3.44 -0.78
N ARG A 318 -0.75 -3.44 -1.91
CA ARG A 318 -2.02 -4.13 -2.08
C ARG A 318 -1.88 -5.45 -2.85
N GLY A 319 -0.65 -5.88 -3.14
CA GLY A 319 -0.37 -7.15 -3.79
C GLY A 319 -0.38 -7.12 -5.31
N VAL A 320 -0.41 -5.93 -5.93
CA VAL A 320 -0.15 -5.81 -7.36
C VAL A 320 1.35 -6.00 -7.57
N ARG A 321 1.76 -6.94 -8.44
CA ARG A 321 3.18 -7.11 -8.79
C ARG A 321 3.58 -5.97 -9.70
N VAL A 322 4.47 -5.10 -9.24
CA VAL A 322 4.89 -3.91 -9.98
C VAL A 322 6.24 -4.16 -10.67
N ALA A 323 6.36 -3.73 -11.92
CA ALA A 323 7.62 -3.59 -12.64
C ALA A 323 7.86 -2.12 -13.03
N ALA A 324 8.91 -1.49 -12.50
CA ALA A 324 9.35 -0.16 -12.86
C ALA A 324 10.71 -0.24 -13.55
N VAL A 325 10.74 -0.03 -14.87
CA VAL A 325 11.97 -0.10 -15.67
C VAL A 325 12.24 1.27 -16.28
N THR A 326 13.42 1.81 -15.97
CA THR A 326 13.81 3.15 -16.43
C THR A 326 15.01 3.08 -17.37
N ALA A 327 15.15 4.06 -18.25
CA ALA A 327 16.38 4.19 -19.02
C ALA A 327 17.58 4.58 -18.14
N LYS A 328 17.38 5.53 -17.20
CA LYS A 328 18.44 6.16 -16.38
C LYS A 328 18.31 5.81 -14.90
N ASP A 329 19.44 5.51 -14.26
CA ASP A 329 19.45 5.01 -12.89
C ASP A 329 19.03 6.04 -11.83
N LYS A 330 19.34 7.32 -12.06
CA LYS A 330 18.91 8.41 -11.17
C LYS A 330 17.39 8.44 -10.98
N LEU A 331 16.64 8.15 -12.04
CA LEU A 331 15.18 8.18 -12.00
C LEU A 331 14.66 6.93 -11.29
N ARG A 332 15.23 5.76 -11.57
CA ARG A 332 14.95 4.51 -10.85
C ARG A 332 14.99 4.70 -9.33
N LYS A 333 16.02 5.37 -8.81
CA LYS A 333 16.17 5.62 -7.37
C LYS A 333 15.05 6.48 -6.77
N ILE A 334 14.51 7.43 -7.54
CA ILE A 334 13.36 8.24 -7.12
C ILE A 334 12.06 7.41 -7.12
N LEU A 335 11.94 6.44 -8.03
CA LEU A 335 10.76 5.58 -8.19
C LEU A 335 10.70 4.42 -7.19
N GLN A 336 11.86 3.94 -6.74
CA GLN A 336 12.03 2.76 -5.90
C GLN A 336 11.42 2.81 -4.48
N PRO A 337 11.28 3.95 -3.80
CA PRO A 337 10.80 3.96 -2.41
C PRO A 337 9.45 3.27 -2.26
N GLY A 338 9.38 2.33 -1.31
CA GLY A 338 8.17 1.55 -1.03
C GLY A 338 7.90 0.39 -1.99
N LEU A 339 8.79 0.12 -2.95
CA LEU A 339 8.71 -1.01 -3.90
C LEU A 339 9.50 -2.23 -3.40
N ASN A 340 9.16 -2.75 -2.22
CA ASN A 340 9.91 -3.83 -1.56
C ASN A 340 9.74 -5.21 -2.24
N ASP A 341 8.57 -5.49 -2.81
CA ASP A 341 8.23 -6.76 -3.48
C ASP A 341 7.97 -6.54 -4.98
N ALA A 342 8.83 -5.77 -5.63
CA ALA A 342 8.67 -5.32 -7.01
C ALA A 342 9.96 -5.48 -7.82
N ILE A 343 9.83 -5.47 -9.15
CA ILE A 343 10.97 -5.43 -10.06
C ILE A 343 11.25 -3.96 -10.39
N CYS A 344 12.34 -3.40 -9.90
CA CYS A 344 12.68 -2.00 -10.11
C CYS A 344 14.15 -1.84 -10.50
N PHE A 345 14.42 -1.52 -11.76
CA PHE A 345 15.79 -1.37 -12.25
C PHE A 345 15.92 -0.37 -13.41
N SER A 346 17.16 -0.04 -13.75
CA SER A 346 17.48 0.82 -14.90
C SER A 346 18.26 0.05 -15.97
N ALA A 347 17.99 0.35 -17.23
CA ALA A 347 18.78 -0.17 -18.34
C ALA A 347 20.26 0.24 -18.22
N GLU A 348 20.54 1.45 -17.70
CA GLU A 348 21.90 1.97 -17.46
C GLU A 348 22.74 1.11 -16.50
N LYS A 349 22.09 0.45 -15.52
CA LYS A 349 22.73 -0.37 -14.49
C LYS A 349 22.25 -1.81 -14.48
N ALA A 350 21.76 -2.32 -15.62
CA ALA A 350 21.23 -3.67 -15.74
C ALA A 350 22.24 -4.75 -15.30
N ALA A 351 23.53 -4.56 -15.60
CA ALA A 351 24.58 -5.50 -15.21
C ALA A 351 24.82 -5.60 -13.69
N SER A 352 24.41 -4.59 -12.92
CA SER A 352 24.63 -4.51 -11.47
C SER A 352 23.38 -4.84 -10.65
N CYS A 353 22.30 -5.29 -11.29
CA CYS A 353 21.05 -5.56 -10.60
C CYS A 353 21.16 -6.76 -9.65
N THR A 354 20.56 -6.62 -8.46
CA THR A 354 20.51 -7.68 -7.43
C THR A 354 19.07 -8.01 -7.07
N LEU A 355 18.83 -9.22 -6.55
CA LEU A 355 17.49 -9.59 -6.06
C LEU A 355 17.04 -8.69 -4.91
N GLU A 356 17.96 -8.34 -4.00
CA GLU A 356 17.68 -7.52 -2.83
C GLU A 356 17.30 -6.07 -3.19
N GLU A 357 18.07 -5.43 -4.08
CA GLU A 357 17.82 -4.03 -4.44
C GLU A 357 16.75 -3.89 -5.55
N ASN A 358 16.72 -4.81 -6.51
CA ASN A 358 15.98 -4.61 -7.76
C ASN A 358 14.85 -5.63 -7.98
N GLY A 359 14.70 -6.64 -7.13
CA GLY A 359 13.77 -7.76 -7.36
C GLY A 359 14.17 -8.66 -8.54
N ILE A 360 15.35 -8.44 -9.14
CA ILE A 360 15.87 -9.20 -10.27
C ILE A 360 17.40 -9.14 -10.30
N ALA A 361 18.04 -10.24 -10.67
CA ALA A 361 19.49 -10.32 -10.86
C ALA A 361 19.82 -10.88 -12.25
N GLY A 362 21.04 -10.60 -12.73
CA GLY A 362 21.52 -11.14 -14.01
C GLY A 362 20.73 -10.66 -15.23
N VAL A 363 20.28 -9.40 -15.22
CA VAL A 363 19.35 -8.84 -16.23
C VAL A 363 19.88 -8.99 -17.65
N GLU A 364 21.18 -8.76 -17.89
CA GLU A 364 21.75 -8.91 -19.24
C GLU A 364 21.64 -10.34 -19.78
N SER A 365 21.95 -11.32 -18.93
CA SER A 365 21.85 -12.74 -19.30
C SER A 365 20.39 -13.18 -19.44
N TRP A 366 19.51 -12.68 -18.58
CA TRP A 366 18.08 -12.93 -18.64
C TRP A 366 17.47 -12.36 -19.92
N LEU A 367 17.75 -11.08 -20.24
CA LEU A 367 17.24 -10.42 -21.44
C LEU A 367 17.93 -10.88 -22.73
N GLY A 368 19.15 -11.44 -22.62
CA GLY A 368 19.98 -11.81 -23.77
C GLY A 368 20.60 -10.60 -24.47
N GLN A 369 20.67 -9.46 -23.78
CA GLN A 369 21.15 -8.18 -24.32
C GLN A 369 22.09 -7.53 -23.30
N LYS A 370 23.16 -6.89 -23.77
CA LYS A 370 24.02 -6.07 -22.90
C LYS A 370 23.43 -4.68 -22.73
N GLN A 371 23.65 -4.06 -21.58
CA GLN A 371 23.33 -2.67 -21.38
C GLN A 371 24.07 -1.80 -22.40
N SER A 372 23.36 -0.85 -23.00
CA SER A 372 23.91 0.04 -24.01
C SER A 372 24.46 1.33 -23.38
N SER A 373 25.17 2.12 -24.19
CA SER A 373 25.61 3.44 -23.78
C SER A 373 24.43 4.28 -23.33
N GLN A 374 24.63 5.05 -22.27
CA GLN A 374 23.62 5.97 -21.76
C GLN A 374 23.24 7.07 -22.78
N TYR A 375 24.04 7.24 -23.83
CA TYR A 375 23.85 8.17 -24.95
C TYR A 375 23.48 7.41 -26.23
N SER A 376 22.46 6.53 -26.14
CA SER A 376 21.97 5.73 -27.26
C SER A 376 20.45 5.56 -27.19
N GLY A 377 19.79 5.51 -28.36
CA GLY A 377 18.37 5.13 -28.45
C GLY A 377 18.13 3.66 -28.07
N GLU A 378 19.17 2.81 -28.14
CA GLU A 378 19.11 1.41 -27.71
C GLU A 378 18.81 1.27 -26.22
N LEU A 379 19.14 2.28 -25.40
CA LEU A 379 18.85 2.27 -23.97
C LEU A 379 17.35 2.25 -23.72
N SER A 380 16.59 3.02 -24.50
CA SER A 380 15.13 3.03 -24.46
C SER A 380 14.54 1.72 -25.02
N MET A 381 15.15 1.12 -26.05
CA MET A 381 14.71 -0.17 -26.56
C MET A 381 14.90 -1.30 -25.55
N PHE A 382 16.01 -1.28 -24.80
CA PHE A 382 16.25 -2.22 -23.70
C PHE A 382 15.13 -2.18 -22.64
N VAL A 383 14.64 -0.98 -22.30
CA VAL A 383 13.51 -0.81 -21.36
C VAL A 383 12.26 -1.49 -21.88
N LEU A 384 11.93 -1.31 -23.17
CA LEU A 384 10.76 -1.93 -23.79
C LEU A 384 10.92 -3.45 -23.90
N ASP A 385 12.09 -3.94 -24.30
CA ASP A 385 12.39 -5.36 -24.38
C ASP A 385 12.28 -6.05 -23.01
N ALA A 386 12.79 -5.41 -21.96
CA ALA A 386 12.60 -5.87 -20.60
C ALA A 386 11.11 -5.90 -20.20
N GLY A 387 10.35 -4.85 -20.53
CA GLY A 387 8.91 -4.78 -20.28
C GLY A 387 8.13 -5.91 -20.97
N ILE A 388 8.40 -6.15 -22.25
CA ILE A 388 7.80 -7.24 -23.04
C ILE A 388 8.13 -8.58 -22.39
N LYS A 389 9.41 -8.84 -22.10
CA LYS A 389 9.84 -10.11 -21.54
C LYS A 389 9.23 -10.38 -20.16
N LEU A 390 9.14 -9.36 -19.30
CA LEU A 390 8.47 -9.48 -18.00
C LEU A 390 6.97 -9.77 -18.15
N LEU A 391 6.31 -9.20 -19.18
CA LEU A 391 4.91 -9.46 -19.48
C LEU A 391 4.70 -10.89 -20.03
N GLU A 392 5.54 -11.34 -20.95
CA GLU A 392 5.50 -12.70 -21.52
C GLU A 392 5.77 -13.79 -20.47
N GLU A 393 6.65 -13.51 -19.51
CA GLU A 393 6.95 -14.41 -18.39
C GLU A 393 5.95 -14.29 -17.22
N ASP A 394 4.91 -13.46 -17.35
CA ASP A 394 3.92 -13.19 -16.30
C ASP A 394 4.57 -12.84 -14.94
N ARG A 395 5.53 -11.91 -14.95
CA ARG A 395 6.30 -11.52 -13.75
C ARG A 395 5.80 -10.25 -13.07
N ALA A 396 4.91 -9.51 -13.70
CA ALA A 396 4.31 -8.29 -13.15
C ALA A 396 2.90 -8.06 -13.70
N ASP A 397 2.09 -7.34 -12.93
CA ASP A 397 0.72 -6.96 -13.28
C ASP A 397 0.61 -5.48 -13.66
N PHE A 398 1.52 -4.64 -13.17
CA PHE A 398 1.56 -3.22 -13.50
C PHE A 398 2.97 -2.79 -13.88
N PHE A 399 3.10 -2.12 -15.03
CA PHE A 399 4.38 -1.74 -15.60
C PHE A 399 4.47 -0.23 -15.73
N TYR A 400 5.55 0.35 -15.23
CA TYR A 400 5.95 1.72 -15.51
C TYR A 400 7.28 1.70 -16.27
N LEU A 401 7.22 1.99 -17.57
CA LEU A 401 8.36 1.98 -18.47
C LEU A 401 8.68 3.41 -18.87
N THR A 402 9.83 3.94 -18.46
CA THR A 402 10.23 5.31 -18.82
C THR A 402 11.49 5.29 -19.68
N LEU A 403 11.39 5.94 -20.84
CA LEU A 403 12.43 6.00 -21.84
C LEU A 403 13.32 7.23 -21.62
N SER A 404 14.34 7.40 -22.47
CA SER A 404 15.16 8.62 -22.53
C SER A 404 14.87 9.42 -23.80
N ASP A 405 14.94 10.74 -23.66
CA ASP A 405 14.79 11.76 -24.69
C ASP A 405 16.07 11.99 -25.54
N TYR A 406 17.06 11.10 -25.44
CA TYR A 406 18.35 11.26 -26.13
C TYR A 406 18.20 11.46 -27.65
N ILE A 407 17.28 10.73 -28.28
CA ILE A 407 17.03 10.85 -29.73
C ILE A 407 16.36 12.20 -30.02
N GLN A 408 15.36 12.56 -29.21
CA GLN A 408 14.54 13.75 -29.37
C GLN A 408 15.35 15.04 -29.17
N HIS A 409 16.34 15.02 -28.28
CA HIS A 409 17.29 16.11 -28.10
C HIS A 409 18.18 16.35 -29.33
N LYS A 410 18.41 15.34 -30.17
CA LYS A 410 19.37 15.41 -31.29
C LYS A 410 18.71 15.44 -32.67
N HIS A 411 17.49 14.92 -32.78
CA HIS A 411 16.86 14.61 -34.05
C HIS A 411 15.41 15.09 -34.06
N ALA A 412 15.13 16.07 -34.91
CA ALA A 412 13.77 16.59 -35.11
C ALA A 412 12.82 15.51 -35.68
N PRO A 413 11.50 15.68 -35.49
CA PRO A 413 10.49 14.85 -36.16
C PRO A 413 10.73 14.73 -37.67
N GLY A 414 10.53 13.53 -38.21
CA GLY A 414 10.68 13.25 -39.64
C GLY A 414 12.11 12.96 -40.12
N SER A 415 13.14 13.16 -39.29
CA SER A 415 14.52 12.76 -39.64
C SER A 415 14.69 11.23 -39.65
N ASP A 416 15.61 10.71 -40.47
CA ASP A 416 15.81 9.26 -40.61
C ASP A 416 16.09 8.53 -39.28
N THR A 417 16.95 9.12 -38.43
CA THR A 417 17.29 8.56 -37.12
C THR A 417 16.08 8.57 -36.17
N SER A 418 15.31 9.66 -36.14
CA SER A 418 14.10 9.74 -35.33
C SER A 418 13.04 8.76 -35.83
N ASN A 419 12.79 8.71 -37.13
CA ASN A 419 11.82 7.79 -37.74
C ASN A 419 12.21 6.33 -37.51
N THR A 420 13.49 6.00 -37.53
CA THR A 420 13.97 4.65 -37.19
C THR A 420 13.67 4.31 -35.74
N PHE A 421 13.97 5.22 -34.80
CA PHE A 421 13.63 5.04 -33.38
C PHE A 421 12.12 4.88 -33.17
N MET A 422 11.30 5.70 -33.85
CA MET A 422 9.85 5.66 -33.75
C MET A 422 9.23 4.38 -34.32
N LYS A 423 9.77 3.86 -35.44
CA LYS A 423 9.38 2.53 -35.96
C LYS A 423 9.66 1.42 -34.95
N SER A 424 10.85 1.44 -34.35
CA SER A 424 11.22 0.48 -33.31
C SER A 424 10.30 0.59 -32.10
N LEU A 425 10.03 1.80 -31.60
CA LEU A 425 9.05 2.04 -30.53
C LEU A 425 7.67 1.46 -30.89
N ASP A 426 7.13 1.78 -32.05
CA ASP A 426 5.80 1.32 -32.49
C ASP A 426 5.71 -0.20 -32.57
N SER A 427 6.78 -0.87 -32.99
CA SER A 427 6.82 -2.34 -33.06
C SER A 427 6.87 -3.04 -31.70
N LYS A 428 7.30 -2.32 -30.66
CA LYS A 428 7.39 -2.84 -29.28
C LYS A 428 6.10 -2.61 -28.50
N ILE A 429 5.32 -1.59 -28.88
CA ILE A 429 3.96 -1.32 -28.41
C ILE A 429 3.00 -2.29 -29.10
#